data_AF-A0A6H0IY67-F1
#
_entry.id   AF-A0A6H0IY67-F1
#
_cell.length_a   1.000
_cell.length_b   1.000
_cell.length_c   1.000
_cell.angle_alpha   90.00
_cell.angle_beta   90.00
_cell.angle_gamma   90.00
#
_symmetry.space_group_name_H-M   'P 1'
#
loop_
_entity.id
_entity.type
_entity.pdbx_description
1 polymer ?
#
loop_
_entity_poly.entity_id
_entity_poly.type
_entity_poly.pdbx_seq_one_letter_code
_entity_poly.pdbx_strand_id
1 'polypeptide(L)'
;MPTFEHRLQQFDPGVIWLDRDHHVSGMNGVASQILGVRIGDVLGHEVLQLHPEKSRDKIAWLLQSAEDTDGCPVTSPPPMTMMINIPDRVLLIKLSRIFGANNEAVGSCLVFFDLTDVTSDEIPGHGAERRRRLFKLPVYKHQRVMLLDMDDLVYLKAGGHYTEVSMDGEHYLCNLSLADLQGRLDDQQFVRVHRSYMVNLRRAAALEREQEQYLLVMDDPGQTRVPVSRSNINHVKGLFGLA
;
A
#
# COMPACT_ATOMS: atom_id res chain seq x y z
N MET A 1 13.03 10.99 -21.85
CA MET A 1 12.44 10.23 -20.73
C MET A 1 11.52 9.17 -21.32
N PRO A 2 11.59 7.90 -20.88
CA PRO A 2 10.68 6.87 -21.38
C PRO A 2 9.23 7.25 -21.02
N THR A 3 8.33 7.18 -22.00
CA THR A 3 6.91 7.43 -21.82
C THR A 3 6.29 6.42 -20.85
N PHE A 4 5.17 6.79 -20.22
CA PHE A 4 4.42 5.90 -19.32
C PHE A 4 4.06 4.56 -19.98
N GLU A 5 3.73 4.58 -21.28
CA GLU A 5 3.47 3.39 -22.10
C GLU A 5 4.69 2.46 -22.23
N HIS A 6 5.90 3.03 -22.39
CA HIS A 6 7.15 2.28 -22.45
C HIS A 6 7.51 1.65 -21.09
N ARG A 7 7.13 2.30 -19.98
CA ARG A 7 7.28 1.70 -18.63
C ARG A 7 6.25 0.60 -18.38
N LEU A 8 5.03 0.73 -18.93
CA LEU A 8 3.97 -0.29 -18.78
C LEU A 8 4.30 -1.60 -19.52
N GLN A 9 4.99 -1.52 -20.66
CA GLN A 9 5.43 -2.68 -21.45
C GLN A 9 6.58 -3.47 -20.82
N GLN A 10 7.25 -2.93 -19.79
CA GLN A 10 8.40 -3.56 -19.13
C GLN A 10 8.06 -4.32 -17.85
N PHE A 11 6.78 -4.33 -17.41
CA PHE A 11 6.39 -5.07 -16.22
C PHE A 11 6.17 -6.55 -16.54
N ASP A 12 7.25 -7.32 -16.47
CA ASP A 12 7.12 -8.77 -16.45
C ASP A 12 6.37 -9.19 -15.18
N PRO A 13 5.24 -9.91 -15.30
CA PRO A 13 4.47 -10.33 -14.14
C PRO A 13 5.19 -11.43 -13.37
N GLY A 14 5.28 -11.29 -12.05
CA GLY A 14 5.53 -12.42 -11.16
C GLY A 14 4.29 -13.30 -11.12
N VAL A 15 4.44 -14.61 -11.30
CA VAL A 15 3.33 -15.58 -11.26
C VAL A 15 3.66 -16.66 -10.24
N ILE A 16 2.72 -16.94 -9.35
CA ILE A 16 2.79 -17.97 -8.31
C ILE A 16 1.53 -18.82 -8.38
N TRP A 17 1.70 -20.14 -8.45
CA TRP A 17 0.64 -21.13 -8.33
C TRP A 17 0.53 -21.59 -6.90
N LEU A 18 -0.69 -21.61 -6.39
CA LEU A 18 -1.06 -22.13 -5.09
C LEU A 18 -1.95 -23.35 -5.28
N ASP A 19 -1.73 -24.40 -4.50
CA ASP A 19 -2.66 -25.53 -4.44
C ASP A 19 -3.94 -25.18 -3.63
N ARG A 20 -4.78 -26.19 -3.38
CA ARG A 20 -6.04 -26.04 -2.63
C ARG A 20 -5.83 -25.68 -1.17
N ASP A 21 -4.67 -25.99 -0.61
CA ASP A 21 -4.32 -25.72 0.78
C ASP A 21 -3.43 -24.46 0.89
N HIS A 22 -3.38 -23.64 -0.17
CA HIS A 22 -2.59 -22.41 -0.27
C HIS A 22 -1.07 -22.60 -0.18
N HIS A 23 -0.56 -23.78 -0.50
CA HIS A 23 0.89 -24.02 -0.62
C HIS A 23 1.39 -23.66 -2.01
N VAL A 24 2.61 -23.13 -2.09
CA VAL A 24 3.23 -22.76 -3.36
C VAL A 24 3.55 -24.03 -4.17
N SER A 25 2.78 -24.26 -5.22
CA SER A 25 2.97 -25.40 -6.14
C SER A 25 3.86 -25.06 -7.34
N GLY A 26 4.06 -23.77 -7.63
CA GLY A 26 4.94 -23.30 -8.69
C GLY A 26 5.12 -21.79 -8.71
N MET A 27 6.17 -21.30 -9.36
CA MET A 27 6.34 -19.88 -9.67
C MET A 27 7.24 -19.67 -10.88
N ASN A 28 7.09 -18.52 -11.57
CA ASN A 28 7.98 -18.16 -12.67
C ASN A 28 9.28 -17.50 -12.16
N GLY A 29 10.32 -17.45 -13.01
CA GLY A 29 11.62 -16.88 -12.64
C GLY A 29 11.55 -15.40 -12.27
N VAL A 30 10.61 -14.65 -12.88
CA VAL A 30 10.35 -13.24 -12.56
C VAL A 30 9.89 -13.09 -11.11
N ALA A 31 8.98 -13.94 -10.63
CA ALA A 31 8.53 -13.90 -9.24
C ALA A 31 9.67 -14.15 -8.25
N SER A 32 10.52 -15.14 -8.54
CA SER A 32 11.71 -15.45 -7.74
C SER A 32 12.68 -14.25 -7.66
N GLN A 33 12.92 -13.58 -8.79
CA GLN A 33 13.79 -12.41 -8.86
C GLN A 33 13.21 -11.20 -8.10
N ILE A 34 11.92 -10.90 -8.29
CA ILE A 34 11.28 -9.76 -7.62
C ILE A 34 11.20 -10.00 -6.10
N LEU A 35 10.85 -11.20 -5.66
CA LEU A 35 10.76 -11.49 -4.23
C LEU A 35 12.12 -11.73 -3.56
N GLY A 36 13.17 -11.96 -4.35
CA GLY A 36 14.51 -12.25 -3.82
C GLY A 36 14.61 -13.62 -3.14
N VAL A 37 13.77 -14.57 -3.54
CA VAL A 37 13.68 -15.92 -2.96
C VAL A 37 14.12 -16.96 -3.97
N ARG A 38 14.71 -18.07 -3.52
CA ARG A 38 14.98 -19.22 -4.40
C ARG A 38 13.72 -20.08 -4.50
N ILE A 39 13.37 -20.48 -5.71
CA ILE A 39 12.15 -21.28 -5.98
C ILE A 39 12.10 -22.53 -5.09
N GLY A 40 13.21 -23.26 -4.97
CA GLY A 40 13.27 -24.48 -4.16
C GLY A 40 12.99 -24.28 -2.67
N ASP A 41 13.25 -23.08 -2.14
CA ASP A 41 13.07 -22.78 -0.71
C ASP A 41 11.61 -22.44 -0.37
N VAL A 42 10.80 -22.09 -1.37
CA VAL A 42 9.40 -21.67 -1.18
C VAL A 42 8.39 -22.72 -1.63
N LEU A 43 8.76 -23.63 -2.52
CA LEU A 43 7.87 -24.70 -2.98
C LEU A 43 7.38 -25.55 -1.80
N GLY A 44 6.09 -25.87 -1.82
CA GLY A 44 5.42 -26.66 -0.79
C GLY A 44 5.22 -25.93 0.54
N HIS A 45 5.64 -24.67 0.69
CA HIS A 45 5.35 -23.88 1.88
C HIS A 45 4.03 -23.13 1.73
N GLU A 46 3.32 -22.97 2.84
CA GLU A 46 2.11 -22.17 2.91
C GLU A 46 2.44 -20.70 2.62
N VAL A 47 1.68 -20.08 1.71
CA VAL A 47 1.93 -18.71 1.26
C VAL A 47 1.93 -17.70 2.43
N LEU A 48 1.13 -17.93 3.48
CA LEU A 48 1.08 -17.05 4.66
C LEU A 48 2.40 -17.05 5.44
N GLN A 49 3.06 -18.20 5.55
CA GLN A 49 4.30 -18.32 6.31
C GLN A 49 5.45 -17.59 5.65
N LEU A 50 5.40 -17.46 4.32
CA LEU A 50 6.37 -16.73 3.49
C LEU A 50 6.28 -15.20 3.63
N HIS A 51 5.23 -14.68 4.28
CA HIS A 51 5.04 -13.25 4.46
C HIS A 51 5.31 -12.81 5.91
N PRO A 52 5.81 -11.57 6.12
CA PRO A 52 5.99 -11.00 7.45
C PRO A 52 4.68 -11.02 8.25
N GLU A 53 4.75 -11.25 9.56
CA GLU A 53 3.58 -11.35 10.44
C GLU A 53 2.58 -10.20 10.25
N LYS A 54 3.07 -8.96 10.10
CA LYS A 54 2.27 -7.76 9.86
C LYS A 54 1.39 -7.79 8.61
N SER A 55 1.73 -8.65 7.65
CA SER A 55 1.04 -8.77 6.36
C SER A 55 0.22 -10.05 6.23
N ARG A 56 0.38 -11.01 7.16
CA ARG A 56 -0.30 -12.32 7.10
C ARG A 56 -1.81 -12.19 7.13
N ASP A 57 -2.36 -11.39 8.02
CA ASP A 57 -3.82 -11.19 8.14
C ASP A 57 -4.45 -10.69 6.83
N LYS A 58 -3.74 -9.82 6.09
CA LYS A 58 -4.21 -9.26 4.82
C LYS A 58 -4.25 -10.32 3.73
N ILE A 59 -3.25 -11.19 3.71
CA ILE A 59 -3.15 -12.27 2.73
C ILE A 59 -4.17 -13.35 3.06
N ALA A 60 -4.36 -13.67 4.33
CA ALA A 60 -5.38 -14.61 4.77
C ALA A 60 -6.78 -14.14 4.35
N TRP A 61 -7.10 -12.85 4.57
CA TRP A 61 -8.34 -12.26 4.10
C TRP A 61 -8.49 -12.32 2.57
N LEU A 62 -7.40 -12.09 1.82
CA LEU A 62 -7.40 -12.16 0.36
C LEU A 62 -7.60 -13.59 -0.17
N LEU A 63 -7.04 -14.60 0.50
CA LEU A 63 -7.26 -16.00 0.14
C LEU A 63 -8.72 -16.40 0.43
N GLN A 64 -9.21 -16.09 1.63
CA GLN A 64 -10.58 -16.40 2.06
C GLN A 64 -11.63 -15.72 1.17
N SER A 65 -11.42 -14.44 0.83
CA SER A 65 -12.34 -13.70 -0.05
C SER A 65 -12.39 -14.27 -1.48
N ALA A 66 -11.37 -15.02 -1.91
CA ALA A 66 -11.36 -15.70 -3.21
C ALA A 66 -12.15 -17.02 -3.16
N GLU A 67 -12.22 -17.66 -1.99
CA GLU A 67 -12.95 -18.90 -1.73
C GLU A 67 -14.46 -18.66 -1.56
N ASP A 68 -14.86 -17.62 -0.83
CA ASP A 68 -16.26 -17.30 -0.47
C ASP A 68 -17.19 -16.95 -1.65
N THR A 69 -16.71 -16.91 -2.89
CA THR A 69 -17.58 -16.76 -4.08
C THR A 69 -18.11 -18.12 -4.50
N ASP A 70 -19.05 -18.65 -3.73
CA ASP A 70 -19.78 -19.87 -4.05
C ASP A 70 -20.75 -19.64 -5.23
N GLY A 71 -20.63 -20.45 -6.29
CA GLY A 71 -21.79 -20.81 -7.10
C GLY A 71 -21.95 -20.30 -8.53
N CYS A 72 -20.93 -19.75 -9.22
CA CYS A 72 -21.07 -19.53 -10.67
C CYS A 72 -19.77 -19.75 -11.47
N PRO A 73 -19.71 -20.76 -12.37
CA PRO A 73 -18.52 -21.07 -13.15
C PRO A 73 -18.20 -20.05 -14.27
N VAL A 74 -19.04 -19.02 -14.45
CA VAL A 74 -18.87 -17.98 -15.49
C VAL A 74 -18.55 -16.60 -14.90
N THR A 75 -18.47 -16.46 -13.57
CA THR A 75 -17.95 -15.24 -12.95
C THR A 75 -16.84 -15.63 -12.00
N SER A 76 -15.61 -15.72 -12.50
CA SER A 76 -14.46 -15.49 -11.62
C SER A 76 -14.77 -14.18 -10.87
N PRO A 77 -14.75 -14.14 -9.53
CA PRO A 77 -14.87 -12.87 -8.83
C PRO A 77 -13.85 -11.91 -9.47
N PRO A 78 -14.22 -10.64 -9.74
CA PRO A 78 -13.33 -9.72 -10.43
C PRO A 78 -11.97 -9.79 -9.72
N PRO A 79 -10.86 -9.99 -10.46
CA PRO A 79 -9.58 -10.36 -9.89
C PRO A 79 -9.28 -9.43 -8.72
N MET A 80 -9.23 -10.00 -7.52
CA MET A 80 -9.01 -9.21 -6.33
C MET A 80 -7.64 -8.60 -6.45
N THR A 81 -7.64 -7.30 -6.65
CA THR A 81 -6.43 -6.56 -6.93
C THR A 81 -6.03 -5.88 -5.66
N MET A 82 -4.98 -6.39 -5.03
CA MET A 82 -4.44 -5.87 -3.79
C MET A 82 -3.08 -5.25 -4.08
N MET A 83 -2.96 -3.97 -3.74
CA MET A 83 -1.64 -3.35 -3.64
C MET A 83 -0.99 -3.83 -2.36
N ILE A 84 0.12 -4.56 -2.46
CA ILE A 84 1.03 -4.82 -1.35
C ILE A 84 2.22 -3.87 -1.47
N ASN A 85 2.09 -2.75 -0.77
CA ASN A 85 3.27 -1.97 -0.41
C ASN A 85 4.04 -2.72 0.70
N ILE A 86 5.25 -3.16 0.39
CA ILE A 86 6.28 -3.59 1.35
C ILE A 86 7.30 -2.45 1.51
N PRO A 87 8.10 -2.38 2.59
CA PRO A 87 8.95 -1.24 2.91
C PRO A 87 9.71 -0.64 1.71
N ASP A 88 10.23 -1.49 0.82
CA ASP A 88 11.01 -1.05 -0.34
C ASP A 88 10.36 -1.35 -1.70
N ARG A 89 9.13 -1.91 -1.74
CA ARG A 89 8.45 -2.22 -3.02
C ARG A 89 6.95 -1.94 -3.01
N VAL A 90 6.42 -1.76 -4.21
CA VAL A 90 5.00 -1.55 -4.47
C VAL A 90 4.53 -2.67 -5.40
N LEU A 91 3.89 -3.70 -4.87
CA LEU A 91 3.40 -4.82 -5.67
C LEU A 91 1.91 -4.70 -5.93
N LEU A 92 1.48 -4.75 -7.18
CA LEU A 92 0.07 -4.91 -7.55
C LEU A 92 -0.22 -6.39 -7.71
N ILE A 93 -0.97 -7.01 -6.79
CA ILE A 93 -1.27 -8.44 -6.79
C ILE A 93 -2.69 -8.67 -7.28
N LYS A 94 -2.90 -9.68 -8.13
CA LYS A 94 -4.18 -10.21 -8.58
C LYS A 94 -4.24 -11.69 -8.23
N LEU A 95 -5.32 -12.13 -7.57
CA LEU A 95 -5.57 -13.54 -7.29
C LEU A 95 -6.75 -14.04 -8.13
N SER A 96 -6.64 -15.24 -8.69
CA SER A 96 -7.71 -15.88 -9.46
C SER A 96 -7.74 -17.38 -9.18
N ARG A 97 -8.94 -17.94 -9.05
CA ARG A 97 -9.12 -19.39 -8.92
C ARG A 97 -8.83 -20.11 -10.22
N ILE A 98 -8.29 -21.31 -10.08
CA ILE A 98 -7.92 -22.18 -11.19
C ILE A 98 -8.79 -23.41 -11.10
N PHE A 99 -9.37 -23.79 -12.24
CA PHE A 99 -10.27 -24.91 -12.36
C PHE A 99 -9.64 -26.04 -13.19
N GLY A 100 -9.90 -27.27 -12.77
CA GLY A 100 -9.49 -28.48 -13.46
C GLY A 100 -10.43 -28.85 -14.61
N ALA A 101 -10.16 -30.01 -15.22
CA ALA A 101 -10.92 -30.52 -16.36
C ALA A 101 -12.41 -30.78 -16.04
N ASN A 102 -12.77 -31.00 -14.78
CA ASN A 102 -14.15 -31.23 -14.35
C ASN A 102 -14.76 -29.96 -13.71
N ASN A 103 -14.15 -28.80 -13.96
CA ASN A 103 -14.59 -27.52 -13.43
C ASN A 103 -14.57 -27.44 -11.89
N GLU A 104 -13.78 -28.31 -11.26
CA GLU A 104 -13.46 -28.28 -9.84
C GLU A 104 -12.32 -27.29 -9.59
N ALA A 105 -12.38 -26.50 -8.51
CA ALA A 105 -11.25 -25.66 -8.15
C ALA A 105 -10.05 -26.55 -7.81
N VAL A 106 -8.90 -26.33 -8.44
CA VAL A 106 -7.65 -27.09 -8.20
C VAL A 106 -6.60 -26.27 -7.46
N GLY A 107 -6.85 -24.97 -7.28
CA GLY A 107 -5.97 -24.05 -6.57
C GLY A 107 -6.23 -22.61 -7.01
N SER A 108 -5.22 -21.75 -6.82
CA SER A 108 -5.26 -20.34 -7.17
C SER A 108 -3.98 -19.88 -7.86
N CYS A 109 -4.09 -18.90 -8.75
CA CYS A 109 -2.97 -18.24 -9.40
C CYS A 109 -2.87 -16.80 -8.89
N LEU A 110 -1.71 -16.47 -8.31
CA LEU A 110 -1.35 -15.15 -7.86
C LEU A 110 -0.42 -14.51 -8.89
N VAL A 111 -0.85 -13.40 -9.46
CA VAL A 111 -0.07 -12.60 -10.42
C VAL A 111 0.27 -11.28 -9.76
N PHE A 112 1.53 -10.83 -9.81
CA PHE A 112 1.91 -9.53 -9.27
C PHE A 112 2.83 -8.72 -10.17
N PHE A 113 2.73 -7.39 -10.07
CA PHE A 113 3.54 -6.43 -10.82
C PHE A 113 4.31 -5.52 -9.85
N ASP A 114 5.61 -5.36 -10.04
CA ASP A 114 6.44 -4.45 -9.24
C ASP A 114 6.39 -3.03 -9.80
N LEU A 115 5.60 -2.14 -9.19
CA LEU A 115 5.41 -0.74 -9.59
C LEU A 115 6.38 0.24 -8.90
N THR A 116 7.44 -0.26 -8.27
CA THR A 116 8.29 0.56 -7.40
C THR A 116 8.99 1.69 -8.15
N ASP A 117 9.56 1.41 -9.32
CA ASP A 117 10.31 2.41 -10.12
C ASP A 117 9.41 3.45 -10.80
N VAL A 118 8.08 3.27 -10.75
CA VAL A 118 7.10 4.25 -11.24
C VAL A 118 6.57 5.14 -10.12
N THR A 119 6.79 4.77 -8.86
CA THR A 119 6.17 5.42 -7.70
C THR A 119 7.18 5.95 -6.68
N SER A 120 8.43 5.48 -6.74
CA SER A 120 9.48 5.83 -5.77
C SER A 120 10.80 6.19 -6.46
N ASP A 121 11.52 7.14 -5.90
CA ASP A 121 12.90 7.47 -6.27
C ASP A 121 13.90 6.88 -5.26
N GLU A 122 15.09 6.51 -5.74
CA GLU A 122 16.20 6.11 -4.87
C GLU A 122 16.75 7.34 -4.12
N ILE A 123 16.82 7.26 -2.80
CA ILE A 123 17.49 8.30 -2.00
C ILE A 123 18.99 7.97 -1.95
N PRO A 124 19.90 8.88 -2.35
CA PRO A 124 21.32 8.69 -2.15
C PRO A 124 21.65 8.65 -0.65
N GLY A 125 22.01 7.48 -0.12
CA GLY A 125 22.38 7.28 1.29
C GLY A 125 23.58 6.35 1.44
N HIS A 126 24.49 6.67 2.37
CA HIS A 126 25.61 5.81 2.75
C HIS A 126 25.14 4.80 3.81
N GLY A 127 24.84 3.56 3.41
CA GLY A 127 24.51 2.45 4.32
C GLY A 127 23.60 1.38 3.72
N ALA A 128 23.64 0.17 4.29
CA ALA A 128 23.02 -1.07 3.78
C ALA A 128 21.48 -1.16 3.80
N GLU A 129 20.75 -0.08 4.10
CA GLU A 129 19.28 -0.02 3.98
C GLU A 129 18.88 0.96 2.88
N ARG A 130 18.48 0.40 1.75
CA ARG A 130 18.17 1.13 0.51
C ARG A 130 16.75 1.74 0.58
N ARG A 131 16.55 2.78 1.40
CA ARG A 131 15.23 3.41 1.59
C ARG A 131 14.83 4.21 0.35
N ARG A 132 13.64 3.92 -0.21
CA ARG A 132 13.07 4.61 -1.37
C ARG A 132 11.99 5.62 -0.95
N ARG A 133 12.07 6.84 -1.46
CA ARG A 133 11.08 7.90 -1.19
C ARG A 133 9.94 7.81 -2.19
N LEU A 134 8.69 7.81 -1.73
CA LEU A 134 7.53 7.86 -2.61
C LEU A 134 7.33 9.28 -3.14
N PHE A 135 7.18 9.43 -4.46
CA PHE A 135 6.79 10.70 -5.10
C PHE A 135 5.35 10.69 -5.60
N LYS A 136 4.72 9.51 -5.73
CA LYS A 136 3.27 9.34 -5.87
C LYS A 136 2.78 8.23 -4.97
N LEU A 137 1.58 8.36 -4.42
CA LEU A 137 0.98 7.33 -3.59
C LEU A 137 0.06 6.46 -4.45
N PRO A 138 0.43 5.20 -4.72
CA PRO A 138 -0.40 4.34 -5.51
C PRO A 138 -1.53 3.75 -4.64
N VAL A 139 -2.77 3.93 -5.09
CA VAL A 139 -3.99 3.43 -4.44
C VAL A 139 -4.85 2.68 -5.45
N TYR A 140 -5.64 1.72 -5.00
CA TYR A 140 -6.54 0.98 -5.88
C TYR A 140 -7.98 1.48 -5.70
N LYS A 141 -8.61 1.94 -6.78
CA LYS A 141 -10.00 2.43 -6.78
C LYS A 141 -10.60 2.23 -8.17
N HIS A 142 -11.89 1.85 -8.26
CA HIS A 142 -12.60 1.65 -9.53
C HIS A 142 -11.88 0.71 -10.51
N GLN A 143 -11.39 -0.44 -10.03
CA GLN A 143 -10.70 -1.45 -10.83
C GLN A 143 -9.40 -0.97 -11.52
N ARG A 144 -8.81 0.13 -11.07
CA ARG A 144 -7.55 0.66 -11.62
C ARG A 144 -6.62 1.15 -10.51
N VAL A 145 -5.33 1.15 -10.81
CA VAL A 145 -4.32 1.82 -9.97
C VAL A 145 -4.37 3.31 -10.26
N MET A 146 -4.66 4.09 -9.24
CA MET A 146 -4.54 5.55 -9.26
C MET A 146 -3.22 5.92 -8.60
N LEU A 147 -2.45 6.78 -9.27
CA LEU A 147 -1.21 7.33 -8.73
C LEU A 147 -1.48 8.74 -8.23
N LEU A 148 -1.78 8.86 -6.93
CA LEU A 148 -2.10 10.15 -6.32
C LEU A 148 -0.83 11.00 -6.22
N ASP A 149 -0.96 12.27 -6.55
CA ASP A 149 0.13 13.23 -6.31
C ASP A 149 0.26 13.50 -4.81
N MET A 150 1.49 13.60 -4.32
CA MET A 150 1.74 13.84 -2.90
C MET A 150 1.26 15.22 -2.47
N ASP A 151 1.36 16.21 -3.36
CA ASP A 151 0.92 17.58 -3.10
C ASP A 151 -0.61 17.71 -2.98
N ASP A 152 -1.36 16.80 -3.59
CA ASP A 152 -2.82 16.78 -3.53
C ASP A 152 -3.34 16.09 -2.26
N LEU A 153 -2.50 15.32 -1.56
CA LEU A 153 -2.92 14.64 -0.32
C LEU A 153 -3.06 15.66 0.81
N VAL A 154 -4.16 15.57 1.55
CA VAL A 154 -4.46 16.45 2.67
C VAL A 154 -3.96 15.83 3.98
N TYR A 155 -4.46 14.64 4.33
CA TYR A 155 -4.04 13.91 5.50
C TYR A 155 -4.16 12.39 5.33
N LEU A 156 -3.50 11.67 6.22
CA LEU A 156 -3.46 10.22 6.32
C LEU A 156 -3.93 9.81 7.72
N LYS A 157 -4.90 8.91 7.79
CA LYS A 157 -5.55 8.48 9.03
C LYS A 157 -5.46 6.96 9.22
N ALA A 158 -5.19 6.52 10.45
CA ALA A 158 -5.18 5.10 10.78
C ALA A 158 -6.62 4.55 10.75
N GLY A 159 -6.85 3.47 10.00
CA GLY A 159 -8.15 2.81 9.83
C GLY A 159 -8.03 1.29 9.92
N GLY A 160 -7.77 0.76 11.12
CA GLY A 160 -7.62 -0.67 11.35
C GLY A 160 -6.44 -1.27 10.57
N HIS A 161 -6.71 -2.11 9.58
CA HIS A 161 -5.70 -2.76 8.73
C HIS A 161 -5.18 -1.85 7.59
N TYR A 162 -5.79 -0.68 7.38
CA TYR A 162 -5.47 0.26 6.31
C TYR A 162 -5.14 1.64 6.85
N THR A 163 -4.47 2.44 6.03
CA THR A 163 -4.39 3.89 6.17
C THR A 163 -5.37 4.52 5.19
N GLU A 164 -6.31 5.28 5.72
CA GLU A 164 -7.19 6.12 4.90
C GLU A 164 -6.41 7.35 4.44
N VAL A 165 -6.48 7.65 3.15
CA VAL A 165 -5.82 8.76 2.48
C VAL A 165 -6.89 9.74 2.05
N SER A 166 -6.80 10.98 2.50
CA SER A 166 -7.74 12.05 2.13
C SER A 166 -7.13 12.97 1.07
N MET A 167 -7.94 13.31 0.07
CA MET A 167 -7.62 14.24 -1.03
C MET A 167 -8.90 15.00 -1.39
N ASP A 168 -9.02 16.27 -0.97
CA ASP A 168 -10.10 17.20 -1.36
C ASP A 168 -11.53 16.61 -1.34
N GLY A 169 -11.89 15.95 -0.24
CA GLY A 169 -13.22 15.34 -0.04
C GLY A 169 -13.36 13.91 -0.55
N GLU A 170 -12.37 13.39 -1.29
CA GLU A 170 -12.27 11.99 -1.65
C GLU A 170 -11.40 11.22 -0.65
N HIS A 171 -11.79 9.97 -0.39
CA HIS A 171 -11.03 9.05 0.46
C HIS A 171 -10.56 7.83 -0.35
N TYR A 172 -9.35 7.38 -0.05
CA TYR A 172 -8.71 6.20 -0.63
C TYR A 172 -8.14 5.31 0.48
N LEU A 173 -7.97 4.03 0.19
CA LEU A 173 -7.36 3.09 1.14
C LEU A 173 -5.95 2.73 0.67
N CYS A 174 -4.98 2.94 1.56
CA CYS A 174 -3.61 2.48 1.42
C CYS A 174 -3.37 1.32 2.39
N ASN A 175 -2.68 0.28 1.92
CA ASN A 175 -2.38 -0.89 2.73
C ASN A 175 -1.12 -0.72 3.63
N LEU A 176 -0.41 0.40 3.54
CA LEU A 176 0.72 0.71 4.43
C LEU A 176 0.22 1.21 5.78
N SER A 177 0.96 0.90 6.85
CA SER A 177 0.75 1.59 8.11
C SER A 177 1.31 3.01 8.04
N LEU A 178 0.86 3.87 8.95
CA LEU A 178 1.41 5.23 9.04
C LEU A 178 2.89 5.24 9.43
N ALA A 179 3.37 4.20 10.13
CA ALA A 179 4.79 4.05 10.44
C ALA A 179 5.61 3.73 9.18
N ASP A 180 5.10 2.85 8.32
CA ASP A 180 5.76 2.54 7.04
C ASP A 180 5.76 3.75 6.11
N LEU A 181 4.63 4.47 6.04
CA LEU A 181 4.51 5.71 5.27
C LEU A 181 5.48 6.78 5.78
N GLN A 182 5.63 6.92 7.10
CA GLN A 182 6.56 7.88 7.69
C GLN A 182 8.01 7.66 7.25
N GLY A 183 8.42 6.41 7.02
CA GLY A 183 9.77 6.09 6.55
C GLY A 183 10.00 6.33 5.05
N ARG A 184 8.93 6.57 4.27
CA ARG A 184 8.97 6.64 2.80
C ARG A 184 8.48 7.98 2.24
N LEU A 185 7.76 8.76 3.03
CA LEU A 185 7.29 10.09 2.64
C LEU A 185 8.33 11.16 2.97
N ASP A 186 8.21 12.31 2.31
CA ASP A 186 8.97 13.49 2.67
C ASP A 186 8.61 13.95 4.08
N ASP A 187 9.56 13.94 5.01
CA ASP A 187 9.36 14.36 6.39
C ASP A 187 9.21 15.88 6.55
N GLN A 188 9.59 16.66 5.53
CA GLN A 188 9.32 18.10 5.46
C GLN A 188 7.91 18.40 4.95
N GLN A 189 7.27 17.47 4.26
CA GLN A 189 5.91 17.63 3.75
C GLN A 189 4.89 16.93 4.64
N PHE A 190 5.15 15.68 5.02
CA PHE A 190 4.24 14.84 5.79
C PHE A 190 4.72 14.68 7.22
N VAL A 191 3.96 15.25 8.16
CA VAL A 191 4.32 15.22 9.58
C VAL A 191 3.32 14.43 10.40
N ARG A 192 3.86 13.58 11.27
CA ARG A 192 3.09 12.79 12.23
C ARG A 192 2.62 13.67 13.40
N VAL A 193 1.41 14.22 13.30
CA VAL A 193 0.85 15.11 14.34
C VAL A 193 0.11 14.38 15.46
N HIS A 194 -0.34 13.15 15.22
CA HIS A 194 -1.01 12.31 16.22
C HIS A 194 -0.75 10.82 15.96
N ARG A 195 -0.93 9.95 16.97
CA ARG A 195 -0.73 8.50 16.82
C ARG A 195 -1.61 7.83 15.75
N SER A 196 -2.62 8.53 15.27
CA SER A 196 -3.56 8.08 14.23
C SER A 196 -3.61 9.02 13.02
N TYR A 197 -2.84 10.12 13.01
CA TYR A 197 -2.87 11.09 11.92
C TYR A 197 -1.47 11.56 11.50
N MET A 198 -1.28 11.65 10.19
CA MET A 198 -0.17 12.33 9.56
C MET A 198 -0.77 13.32 8.56
N VAL A 199 -0.20 14.50 8.43
CA VAL A 199 -0.78 15.61 7.65
C VAL A 199 0.23 16.10 6.63
N ASN A 200 -0.25 16.54 5.47
CA ASN A 200 0.55 17.34 4.55
C ASN A 200 0.59 18.78 5.07
N LEU A 201 1.77 19.24 5.50
CA LEU A 201 1.97 20.60 6.03
C LEU A 201 1.66 21.67 4.98
N ARG A 202 1.87 21.39 3.68
CA ARG A 202 1.53 22.33 2.60
C ARG A 202 0.03 22.57 2.47
N ARG A 203 -0.78 21.65 3.01
CA ARG A 203 -2.25 21.73 3.06
C ARG A 203 -2.75 22.13 4.45
N ALA A 204 -1.91 22.69 5.32
CA ALA A 204 -2.36 23.21 6.61
C ALA A 204 -2.84 24.67 6.47
N ALA A 205 -4.08 24.95 6.86
CA ALA A 205 -4.69 26.27 6.79
C ALA A 205 -4.54 27.07 8.09
N ALA A 206 -4.73 26.43 9.24
CA ALA A 206 -4.63 27.09 10.54
C ALA A 206 -4.27 26.11 11.67
N LEU A 207 -3.70 26.64 12.76
CA LEU A 207 -3.54 25.92 14.02
C LEU A 207 -4.46 26.55 15.06
N GLU A 208 -5.49 25.81 15.44
CA GLU A 208 -6.49 26.24 16.43
C GLU A 208 -6.24 25.57 17.78
N ARG A 209 -6.75 26.23 18.83
CA ARG A 209 -6.81 25.66 20.17
C ARG A 209 -8.26 25.63 20.61
N GLU A 210 -8.77 24.44 20.87
CA GLU A 210 -10.09 24.19 21.42
C GLU A 210 -9.92 23.58 22.82
N GLN A 211 -10.25 24.37 23.86
CA GLN A 211 -9.99 24.02 25.26
C GLN A 211 -8.51 23.65 25.52
N GLU A 212 -8.23 22.39 25.83
CA GLU A 212 -6.88 21.85 26.07
C GLU A 212 -6.28 21.12 24.85
N GLN A 213 -7.00 21.04 23.73
CA GLN A 213 -6.58 20.32 22.54
C GLN A 213 -6.19 21.30 21.43
N TYR A 214 -5.10 20.99 20.73
CA TYR A 214 -4.73 21.68 19.51
C TYR A 214 -5.26 20.92 18.30
N LEU A 215 -5.80 21.67 17.34
CA LEU A 215 -6.37 21.16 16.11
C LEU A 215 -5.63 21.83 14.94
N LEU A 216 -5.11 21.03 14.02
CA LEU A 216 -4.62 21.53 12.75
C LEU A 216 -5.78 21.52 11.75
N VAL A 217 -6.18 22.69 11.28
CA VAL A 217 -7.21 22.86 10.25
C VAL A 217 -6.53 22.67 8.91
N MET A 218 -7.09 21.76 8.12
CA MET A 218 -6.60 21.46 6.78
C MET A 218 -7.28 22.35 5.74
N ASP A 219 -6.54 22.66 4.68
CA ASP A 219 -7.03 23.36 3.50
C ASP A 219 -7.69 22.34 2.56
N ASP A 220 -8.88 21.90 2.92
CA ASP A 220 -9.77 21.06 2.12
C ASP A 220 -11.19 21.66 2.15
N PRO A 221 -12.10 21.27 1.24
CA PRO A 221 -13.45 21.83 1.20
C PRO A 221 -14.21 21.71 2.53
N GLY A 222 -13.89 20.71 3.36
CA GLY A 222 -14.49 20.47 4.67
C GLY A 222 -13.85 21.22 5.83
N GLN A 223 -12.73 21.93 5.62
CA GLN A 223 -11.90 22.51 6.68
C GLN A 223 -11.64 21.51 7.82
N THR A 224 -11.19 20.32 7.44
CA THR A 224 -11.05 19.17 8.32
C THR A 224 -10.13 19.53 9.50
N ARG A 225 -10.60 19.28 10.74
CA ARG A 225 -9.86 19.55 11.98
C ARG A 225 -9.14 18.28 12.44
N VAL A 226 -7.83 18.22 12.28
CA VAL A 226 -7.00 17.07 12.67
C VAL A 226 -6.44 17.29 14.09
N PRO A 227 -6.63 16.33 15.02
CA PRO A 227 -6.09 16.47 16.38
C PRO A 227 -4.56 16.42 16.37
N VAL A 228 -3.93 17.29 17.16
CA VAL A 228 -2.49 17.27 17.42
C VAL A 228 -2.26 16.75 18.84
N SER A 229 -1.36 15.77 19.00
CA SER A 229 -1.07 15.23 20.33
C SER A 229 -0.33 16.25 21.20
N ARG A 230 -0.52 16.13 22.52
CA ARG A 230 0.20 16.94 23.52
C ARG A 230 1.72 16.83 23.38
N SER A 231 2.22 15.65 22.99
CA SER A 231 3.65 15.41 22.78
C SER A 231 4.19 16.09 21.51
N ASN A 232 3.36 16.27 20.48
CA ASN A 232 3.78 16.78 19.18
C ASN A 232 3.56 18.29 19.02
N ILE A 233 2.77 18.94 19.87
CA ILE A 233 2.39 20.34 19.67
C ILE A 233 3.60 21.29 19.56
N ASN A 234 4.63 21.11 20.39
CA ASN A 234 5.81 21.96 20.34
C ASN A 234 6.58 21.79 19.03
N HIS A 235 6.64 20.55 18.51
CA HIS A 235 7.23 20.28 17.20
C HIS A 235 6.42 20.93 16.07
N VAL A 236 5.09 20.76 16.07
CA VAL A 236 4.20 21.37 15.08
C VAL A 236 4.30 22.89 15.09
N LYS A 237 4.30 23.52 16.27
CA LYS A 237 4.51 24.97 16.41
C LYS A 237 5.85 25.42 15.84
N GLY A 238 6.92 24.68 16.14
CA GLY A 238 8.27 24.95 15.61
C GLY A 238 8.33 24.91 14.09
N LEU A 239 7.60 23.98 13.45
CA LEU A 239 7.53 23.87 11.97
C LEU A 239 6.90 25.13 11.32
N PHE A 240 6.00 25.81 12.02
CA PHE A 240 5.38 27.05 11.55
C PHE A 240 6.06 28.33 12.09
N GLY A 241 7.17 28.20 12.83
CA GLY A 241 7.84 29.35 13.45
C GLY A 241 7.05 30.02 14.58
N LEU A 242 6.06 29.32 15.14
CA LEU A 242 5.20 29.79 16.24
C LEU A 242 5.83 29.42 17.59
N ALA A 243 7.05 29.91 17.85
CA ALA A 243 7.76 29.67 19.11
C ALA A 243 7.34 30.68 20.21
#